data_AF-A0A959TGT2-F1
#
_entry.id   AF-A0A959TGT2-F1
#
_cell.length_a   1.000
_cell.length_b   1.000
_cell.length_c   1.000
_cell.angle_alpha   90.00
_cell.angle_beta   90.00
_cell.angle_gamma   90.00
#
_symmetry.space_group_name_H-M   'P 1'
#
loop_
_entity.id
_entity.type
_entity.pdbx_description
1 polymer ?
#
loop_
_entity_poly.entity_id
_entity_poly.type
_entity_poly.pdbx_seq_one_letter_code
_entity_poly.pdbx_strand_id
1 'polypeptide(L)'
;SRIPELSAENYDHLVGRARYLNDPLTVAWEAVQASHLAVDSVLDLERKINGEYPEDMKFVFEDRGRGSMRFPSREYTQAYEASMNGMVERRMNASIITLGSFWYTAWVDAGQPDLERIETKEV
;
A
#
# COMPACT_ATOMS: atom_id res chain seq x y z
N SER A 1 9.44 -3.07 -1.50
CA SER A 1 9.23 -1.82 -2.26
C SER A 1 9.68 -0.66 -1.40
N ARG A 2 10.51 0.25 -1.92
CA ARG A 2 11.03 1.42 -1.19
C ARG A 2 10.09 2.63 -1.25
N ILE A 3 9.15 2.64 -2.20
CA ILE A 3 8.25 3.79 -2.44
C ILE A 3 7.45 4.18 -1.19
N PRO A 4 6.74 3.26 -0.50
CA PRO A 4 5.95 3.66 0.68
C PRO A 4 6.81 4.28 1.78
N GLU A 5 8.03 3.78 1.99
CA GLU A 5 8.97 4.31 2.99
C GLU A 5 9.42 5.75 2.67
N LEU A 6 9.45 6.14 1.40
CA LEU A 6 9.93 7.46 0.98
C LEU A 6 8.80 8.48 0.77
N SER A 7 7.62 8.01 0.38
CA SER A 7 6.58 8.87 -0.21
C SER A 7 5.23 8.80 0.50
N ALA A 8 4.96 7.77 1.32
CA ALA A 8 3.64 7.61 1.95
C ALA A 8 3.27 8.79 2.87
N GLU A 9 4.24 9.38 3.57
CA GLU A 9 3.99 10.56 4.41
C GLU A 9 3.49 11.79 3.63
N ASN A 10 3.72 11.84 2.32
CA ASN A 10 3.33 12.96 1.46
C ASN A 10 1.99 12.73 0.73
N TYR A 11 1.39 11.55 0.88
CA TYR A 11 0.11 11.23 0.25
C TYR A 11 -1.07 11.81 1.03
N ASP A 12 -2.15 12.16 0.32
CA ASP A 12 -3.41 12.52 0.96
C ASP A 12 -4.20 11.24 1.30
N HIS A 13 -4.12 10.81 2.56
CA HIS A 13 -4.82 9.64 3.07
C HIS A 13 -6.26 9.89 3.53
N LEU A 14 -6.89 11.01 3.12
CA LEU A 14 -8.29 11.29 3.42
C LEU A 14 -9.25 10.45 2.55
N VAL A 15 -9.40 9.17 2.90
CA VAL A 15 -10.19 8.19 2.13
C VAL A 15 -11.67 8.11 2.54
N GLY A 16 -12.08 8.90 3.53
CA GLY A 16 -13.43 8.90 4.08
C GLY A 16 -13.69 7.80 5.12
N ARG A 17 -14.97 7.60 5.46
CA ARG A 17 -15.38 6.63 6.49
C ARG A 17 -15.56 5.24 5.90
N ALA A 18 -15.15 4.23 6.67
CA ALA A 18 -15.42 2.83 6.42
C ALA A 18 -16.92 2.57 6.22
N ARG A 19 -17.25 1.59 5.37
CA ARG A 19 -18.64 1.25 5.02
C ARG A 19 -18.89 -0.22 5.30
N TYR A 20 -20.14 -0.55 5.62
CA TYR A 20 -20.56 -1.94 5.75
C TYR A 20 -20.51 -2.62 4.37
N LEU A 21 -19.93 -3.81 4.31
CA LEU A 21 -19.80 -4.61 3.10
C LEU A 21 -20.83 -5.74 3.14
N ASN A 22 -21.85 -5.67 2.28
CA ASN A 22 -22.87 -6.72 2.18
C ASN A 22 -22.30 -8.05 1.67
N ASP A 23 -21.27 -7.98 0.82
CA ASP A 23 -20.55 -9.14 0.29
C ASP A 23 -19.04 -8.90 0.38
N PRO A 24 -18.41 -9.22 1.53
CA PRO A 24 -16.98 -9.02 1.73
C PRO A 24 -16.13 -9.84 0.74
N LEU A 25 -16.61 -11.01 0.30
CA LEU A 25 -15.85 -11.87 -0.60
C LEU A 25 -15.75 -11.26 -2.00
N THR A 26 -16.85 -10.73 -2.53
CA THR A 26 -16.83 -10.00 -3.80
C THR A 26 -15.87 -8.81 -3.75
N VAL A 27 -15.94 -8.00 -2.68
CA VAL A 27 -15.05 -6.84 -2.51
C VAL A 27 -13.58 -7.24 -2.45
N ALA A 28 -13.24 -8.36 -1.79
CA ALA A 28 -11.88 -8.89 -1.77
C ALA A 28 -11.39 -9.23 -3.19
N TRP A 29 -12.22 -9.91 -3.99
CA TRP A 29 -11.89 -10.26 -5.36
C TRP A 29 -11.81 -9.05 -6.30
N GLU A 30 -12.65 -8.05 -6.12
CA GLU A 30 -12.55 -6.78 -6.84
C GLU A 30 -11.23 -6.07 -6.54
N ALA A 31 -10.81 -6.02 -5.27
CA ALA A 31 -9.54 -5.44 -4.89
C ALA A 31 -8.34 -6.17 -5.53
N VAL A 32 -8.38 -7.51 -5.55
CA VAL A 32 -7.37 -8.35 -6.23
C VAL A 32 -7.33 -8.07 -7.72
N GLN A 33 -8.48 -8.09 -8.40
CA GLN A 33 -8.56 -7.83 -9.85
C GLN A 33 -8.05 -6.43 -10.18
N ALA A 34 -8.47 -5.41 -9.44
CA ALA A 34 -8.03 -4.05 -9.66
C ALA A 34 -6.51 -3.86 -9.42
N SER A 35 -5.89 -4.62 -8.52
CA SER A 35 -4.42 -4.65 -8.38
C SER A 35 -3.77 -5.34 -9.57
N HIS A 36 -4.34 -6.47 -10.02
CA HIS A 36 -3.79 -7.26 -11.12
C HIS A 36 -3.80 -6.50 -12.45
N LEU A 37 -4.82 -5.70 -12.70
CA LEU A 37 -4.93 -4.85 -13.89
C LEU A 37 -3.82 -3.78 -14.01
N ALA A 38 -3.04 -3.53 -12.95
CA ALA A 38 -1.92 -2.60 -12.99
C ALA A 38 -0.56 -3.29 -13.23
N VAL A 39 -0.51 -4.62 -13.31
CA VAL A 39 0.75 -5.39 -13.40
C VAL A 39 1.53 -5.06 -14.66
N ASP A 40 0.85 -4.91 -15.80
CA ASP A 40 1.46 -4.51 -17.07
C ASP A 40 2.20 -3.18 -16.93
N SER A 41 1.53 -2.17 -16.39
CA SER A 41 2.05 -0.82 -16.18
C SER A 41 3.23 -0.84 -15.23
N VAL A 42 3.12 -1.56 -14.09
CA VAL A 42 4.20 -1.69 -13.11
C VAL A 42 5.46 -2.28 -13.76
N LEU A 43 5.33 -3.41 -14.45
CA LEU A 43 6.47 -4.11 -15.03
C LEU A 43 7.07 -3.39 -16.24
N ASP A 44 6.24 -2.79 -17.09
CA ASP A 44 6.71 -2.08 -18.28
C ASP A 44 7.37 -0.75 -17.93
N LEU A 45 6.82 -0.01 -16.95
CA LEU A 45 7.44 1.21 -16.45
C LEU A 45 8.75 0.91 -15.72
N GLU A 46 8.79 -0.16 -14.90
CA GLU A 46 10.04 -0.58 -14.24
C GLU A 46 11.11 -0.91 -15.28
N ARG A 47 10.75 -1.70 -16.31
CA ARG A 47 11.67 -2.05 -17.39
C ARG A 47 12.21 -0.82 -18.10
N LYS A 48 11.35 0.17 -18.37
CA LYS A 48 11.73 1.42 -19.03
C LYS A 48 12.71 2.23 -18.17
N ILE A 49 12.36 2.51 -16.92
CA ILE A 49 13.21 3.30 -16.01
C ILE A 49 14.53 2.59 -15.74
N ASN A 50 14.52 1.27 -15.62
CA ASN A 50 15.72 0.47 -15.47
C ASN A 50 16.67 0.55 -16.70
N GLY A 51 16.14 0.79 -17.90
CA GLY A 51 16.94 1.03 -19.11
C GLY A 51 17.53 2.45 -19.20
N GLU A 52 16.92 3.42 -18.53
CA GLU A 52 17.33 4.83 -18.55
C GLU A 52 18.39 5.16 -17.48
N TYR A 53 18.41 4.41 -16.37
CA TYR A 53 19.33 4.65 -15.27
C TYR A 53 20.67 3.88 -15.41
N PRO A 54 21.82 4.49 -15.10
CA PRO A 54 23.10 3.81 -14.95
C PRO A 54 23.12 2.82 -13.77
N GLU A 55 23.77 1.66 -13.93
CA GLU A 55 23.87 0.60 -12.89
C GLU A 55 24.37 1.12 -11.52
N ASP A 56 25.35 2.02 -11.54
CA ASP A 56 25.99 2.63 -10.37
C ASP A 56 25.08 3.62 -9.61
N MET A 57 24.05 4.15 -10.28
CA MET A 57 23.09 5.08 -9.68
C MET A 57 21.78 4.41 -9.24
N LYS A 58 21.54 3.15 -9.64
CA LYS A 58 20.29 2.44 -9.34
C LYS A 58 20.18 1.99 -7.90
N PHE A 59 21.30 1.74 -7.22
CA PHE A 59 21.29 1.07 -5.92
C PHE A 59 22.22 1.72 -4.91
N VAL A 60 21.80 1.67 -3.66
CA VAL A 60 22.55 2.10 -2.48
C VAL A 60 22.60 0.97 -1.47
N PHE A 61 23.67 0.92 -0.69
CA PHE A 61 23.77 0.01 0.45
C PHE A 61 23.37 0.76 1.70
N GLU A 62 22.39 0.24 2.43
CA GLU A 62 21.93 0.81 3.69
C GLU A 62 21.90 -0.27 4.76
N ASP A 63 22.29 0.09 5.97
CA ASP A 63 22.25 -0.80 7.13
C ASP A 63 20.83 -0.82 7.69
N ARG A 64 20.17 -1.98 7.61
CA ARG A 64 18.83 -2.18 8.17
C ARG A 64 18.86 -3.34 9.15
N GLY A 65 18.81 -3.02 10.44
CA GLY A 65 18.92 -4.01 11.52
C GLY A 65 20.35 -4.51 11.69
N ARG A 66 20.59 -5.81 11.50
CA ARG A 66 21.91 -6.45 11.75
C ARG A 66 22.77 -6.63 10.49
N GLY A 67 22.38 -6.10 9.33
CA GLY A 67 23.14 -6.26 8.10
C GLY A 67 22.95 -5.15 7.08
N SER A 68 23.96 -4.99 6.23
CA SER A 68 23.93 -4.09 5.06
C SER A 68 23.15 -4.77 3.93
N MET A 69 22.13 -4.09 3.41
CA MET A 69 21.30 -4.57 2.30
C MET A 69 21.31 -3.58 1.13
N ARG A 70 21.24 -4.12 -0.09
CA ARG A 70 21.14 -3.34 -1.32
C ARG A 70 19.69 -2.90 -1.55
N PHE A 71 19.46 -1.60 -1.61
CA PHE A 71 18.17 -0.99 -1.90
C PHE A 71 18.24 -0.19 -3.20
N PRO A 72 17.12 -0.06 -3.96
CA PRO A 72 17.04 0.93 -5.02
C PRO A 72 17.32 2.33 -4.46
N SER A 73 18.07 3.18 -5.18
CA SER A 73 18.38 4.55 -4.76
C SER A 73 17.12 5.40 -4.63
N ARG A 74 17.22 6.53 -3.91
CA ARG A 74 16.08 7.44 -3.71
C ARG A 74 15.66 8.03 -5.06
N GLU A 75 16.63 8.43 -5.86
CA GLU A 75 16.47 9.04 -7.18
C GLU A 75 15.78 8.08 -8.15
N TYR A 76 16.23 6.82 -8.21
CA TYR A 76 15.59 5.78 -9.02
C TYR A 76 14.15 5.55 -8.56
N THR A 77 13.94 5.44 -7.25
CA THR A 77 12.62 5.17 -6.67
C THR A 77 11.63 6.30 -6.98
N GLN A 78 12.05 7.56 -6.88
CA GLN A 78 11.23 8.73 -7.18
C GLN A 78 10.91 8.84 -8.68
N ALA A 79 11.88 8.58 -9.56
CA ALA A 79 11.62 8.57 -11.00
C ALA A 79 10.63 7.48 -11.41
N TYR A 80 10.78 6.29 -10.82
CA TYR A 80 9.85 5.19 -11.02
C TYR A 80 8.44 5.52 -10.52
N GLU A 81 8.31 6.04 -9.30
CA GLU A 81 7.03 6.48 -8.75
C GLU A 81 6.36 7.58 -9.59
N ALA A 82 7.14 8.58 -10.03
CA ALA A 82 6.65 9.64 -10.90
C ALA A 82 6.10 9.08 -12.22
N SER A 83 6.77 8.06 -12.79
CA SER A 83 6.30 7.39 -14.02
C SER A 83 4.96 6.68 -13.85
N MET A 84 4.62 6.26 -12.62
CA MET A 84 3.34 5.63 -12.30
C MET A 84 2.18 6.64 -12.15
N ASN A 85 2.45 7.94 -12.24
CA ASN A 85 1.43 9.00 -12.28
C ASN A 85 0.37 8.86 -11.16
N GLY A 86 0.84 8.82 -9.91
CA GLY A 86 0.00 8.73 -8.71
C GLY A 86 -0.71 7.38 -8.49
N MET A 87 -0.37 6.34 -9.26
CA MET A 87 -0.98 5.01 -9.08
C MET A 87 -0.72 4.46 -7.67
N VAL A 88 0.49 4.63 -7.13
CA VAL A 88 0.86 4.08 -5.81
C VAL A 88 -0.03 4.66 -4.72
N GLU A 89 -0.18 5.98 -4.67
CA GLU A 89 -1.10 6.67 -3.75
C GLU A 89 -2.53 6.16 -3.91
N ARG A 90 -3.06 6.09 -5.15
CA ARG A 90 -4.42 5.58 -5.40
C ARG A 90 -4.62 4.15 -4.88
N ARG A 91 -3.64 3.26 -5.10
CA ARG A 91 -3.70 1.87 -4.63
C ARG A 91 -3.61 1.79 -3.11
N MET A 92 -2.77 2.62 -2.49
CA MET A 92 -2.64 2.69 -1.03
C MET A 92 -3.92 3.23 -0.38
N ASN A 93 -4.50 4.30 -0.92
CA ASN A 93 -5.78 4.83 -0.45
C ASN A 93 -6.92 3.82 -0.61
N ALA A 94 -6.96 3.11 -1.75
CA ALA A 94 -7.92 2.03 -1.95
C ALA A 94 -7.76 0.90 -0.92
N SER A 95 -6.53 0.52 -0.56
CA SER A 95 -6.32 -0.54 0.45
C SER A 95 -6.73 -0.09 1.85
N ILE A 96 -6.46 1.17 2.24
CA ILE A 96 -6.84 1.73 3.54
C ILE A 96 -8.37 1.68 3.72
N ILE A 97 -9.13 2.23 2.78
CA ILE A 97 -10.60 2.25 2.89
C ILE A 97 -11.22 0.86 2.82
N THR A 98 -10.65 -0.02 1.99
CA THR A 98 -11.10 -1.40 1.86
C THR A 98 -10.93 -2.13 3.19
N LEU A 99 -9.71 -2.12 3.75
CA LEU A 99 -9.41 -2.77 5.02
C LEU A 99 -10.27 -2.22 6.17
N GLY A 100 -10.41 -0.90 6.26
CA GLY A 100 -11.28 -0.27 7.26
C GLY A 100 -12.73 -0.73 7.14
N SER A 101 -13.22 -0.91 5.91
CA SER A 101 -14.57 -1.42 5.65
C SER A 101 -14.73 -2.91 6.04
N PHE A 102 -13.70 -3.73 5.83
CA PHE A 102 -13.69 -5.12 6.32
C PHE A 102 -13.75 -5.19 7.86
N TRP A 103 -12.90 -4.42 8.55
CA TRP A 103 -12.91 -4.37 10.02
C TRP A 103 -14.23 -3.86 10.57
N TYR A 104 -14.78 -2.80 9.98
CA TYR A 104 -16.08 -2.27 10.37
C TYR A 104 -17.20 -3.31 10.17
N THR A 105 -17.21 -3.99 9.02
CA THR A 105 -18.19 -5.06 8.73
C THR A 105 -18.09 -6.19 9.74
N ALA A 106 -16.87 -6.67 10.03
CA ALA A 106 -16.67 -7.72 11.02
C ALA A 106 -17.14 -7.30 12.43
N TRP A 107 -16.89 -6.05 12.83
CA TRP A 107 -17.38 -5.53 14.10
C TRP A 107 -18.91 -5.43 14.14
N VAL A 108 -19.55 -4.99 13.05
CA VAL A 108 -21.01 -4.95 12.94
C VAL A 108 -21.61 -6.36 13.02
N ASP A 109 -21.06 -7.30 12.25
CA ASP A 109 -21.52 -8.70 12.20
C ASP A 109 -21.31 -9.43 13.53
N ALA A 110 -20.30 -9.03 14.32
CA ALA A 110 -20.09 -9.51 15.69
C ALA A 110 -21.13 -8.96 16.70
N GLY A 111 -22.14 -8.20 16.25
CA GLY A 111 -23.17 -7.61 17.10
C GLY A 111 -22.78 -6.26 17.69
N GLN A 112 -21.81 -5.55 17.09
CA GLN A 112 -21.35 -4.23 17.53
C GLN A 112 -20.93 -4.23 19.01
N PRO A 113 -20.00 -5.12 19.42
CA PRO A 113 -19.60 -5.22 20.80
C PRO A 113 -19.06 -3.89 21.30
N ASP A 114 -19.54 -3.49 22.48
CA ASP A 114 -19.08 -2.31 23.20
C ASP A 114 -17.60 -2.51 23.57
N LEU A 115 -16.74 -1.67 22.97
CA LEU A 115 -15.30 -1.77 23.14
C LEU A 115 -14.85 -1.26 24.52
N GLU A 116 -15.62 -0.40 25.19
CA GLU A 116 -15.31 0.08 26.54
C GLU A 116 -15.35 -1.06 27.57
N ARG A 117 -16.20 -2.06 27.33
CA ARG A 117 -16.32 -3.26 28.18
C ARG A 117 -15.19 -4.27 28.00
N ILE A 118 -14.40 -4.16 26.92
CA ILE A 118 -13.31 -5.09 26.62
C ILE A 118 -12.01 -4.64 27.29
N GLU A 119 -11.78 -3.33 27.42
CA GLU A 119 -10.59 -2.78 28.09
C GLU A 119 -10.55 -3.08 29.60
N THR A 120 -11.68 -3.44 30.21
CA THR A 120 -11.78 -3.72 31.66
C THR A 120 -11.49 -5.17 32.05
N LYS A 121 -11.21 -6.07 31.09
CA LYS A 121 -10.69 -7.41 31.42
C LYS A 121 -9.16 -7.35 31.45
N GLU A 122 -8.61 -7.18 32.65
CA GLU A 122 -7.20 -7.48 32.92
C GLU A 122 -6.88 -8.91 32.45
N VAL A 123 -5.78 -9.04 31.71
CA VAL A 123 -5.19 -10.32 31.27
C VAL A 123 -4.49 -10.98 32.46
#